data_AF-A0AAE0D7F7-F1
#
_entry.id   AF-A0AAE0D7F7-F1
#
_cell.length_a   1.000
_cell.length_b   1.000
_cell.length_c   1.000
_cell.angle_alpha   90.00
_cell.angle_beta   90.00
_cell.angle_gamma   90.00
#
_symmetry.space_group_name_H-M   'P 1'
#
loop_
_entity.id
_entity.type
_entity.pdbx_description
1 polymer ?
#
loop_
_entity_poly.entity_id
_entity_poly.type
_entity_poly.pdbx_seq_one_letter_code
_entity_poly.pdbx_strand_id
1 'polypeptide(L)'
;MKKSFKLGELRILAVLFLLLLAPAGSRLEATLNLRFKDIGVVLARDLEGGPHKLLLRFTPEFTKSYLGEKEQKTYSIPETMFDPSLLLSPYVFLLGVLFRHQAFNASSLTSLYHLDNLDVHPGERELLLLLREDLNNTFIFRRAIETFIGYQISANERITSSIIAAWIQRIREILGFEYPTIAYNLRYNATNAFD
;
A
#
# COMPACT_ATOMS: atom_id res chain seq x y z
N MET A 1 -17.17 24.76 4.28
CA MET A 1 -15.85 24.08 4.25
C MET A 1 -15.78 23.18 3.02
N LYS A 2 -14.88 23.44 2.06
CA LYS A 2 -14.74 22.63 0.84
C LYS A 2 -14.07 21.28 1.20
N LYS A 3 -14.73 20.14 0.96
CA LYS A 3 -14.15 18.81 1.26
C LYS A 3 -12.86 18.61 0.46
N SER A 4 -11.74 18.33 1.15
CA SER A 4 -10.44 18.07 0.51
C SER A 4 -10.39 16.73 -0.24
N PHE A 5 -11.21 15.77 0.17
CA PHE A 5 -11.34 14.46 -0.48
C PHE A 5 -12.80 14.20 -0.85
N LYS A 6 -13.04 13.78 -2.10
CA LYS A 6 -14.37 13.49 -2.63
C LYS A 6 -14.87 12.08 -2.29
N LEU A 7 -13.94 11.13 -2.08
CA LEU A 7 -14.20 9.75 -1.68
C LEU A 7 -13.42 9.40 -0.42
N GLY A 8 -14.00 8.54 0.43
CA GLY A 8 -13.33 8.02 1.63
C GLY A 8 -12.05 7.25 1.28
N GLU A 9 -12.09 6.47 0.20
CA GLU A 9 -10.95 5.68 -0.29
C GLU A 9 -9.73 6.55 -0.64
N LEU A 10 -9.91 7.78 -1.14
CA LEU A 10 -8.78 8.66 -1.40
C LEU A 10 -8.01 9.04 -0.13
N ARG A 11 -8.66 9.05 1.04
CA ARG A 11 -7.99 9.29 2.33
C ARG A 11 -7.14 8.09 2.72
N ILE A 12 -7.68 6.89 2.54
CA ILE A 12 -6.96 5.62 2.76
C ILE A 12 -5.73 5.57 1.85
N LEU A 13 -5.88 5.88 0.56
CA LEU A 13 -4.78 5.93 -0.40
C LEU A 13 -3.75 7.03 -0.05
N ALA A 14 -4.18 8.21 0.43
CA ALA A 14 -3.25 9.27 0.82
C ALA A 14 -2.37 8.85 2.01
N VAL A 15 -2.96 8.23 3.04
CA VAL A 15 -2.23 7.76 4.21
C VAL A 15 -1.32 6.59 3.83
N LEU A 16 -1.84 5.61 3.08
CA LEU A 16 -1.04 4.49 2.58
C LEU A 16 0.17 4.98 1.75
N PHE A 17 -0.03 5.97 0.89
CA PHE A 17 1.05 6.56 0.10
C PHE A 17 2.17 7.12 1.00
N LEU A 18 1.82 7.86 2.05
CA LEU A 18 2.78 8.41 3.00
C LEU A 18 3.51 7.30 3.77
N LEU A 19 2.77 6.29 4.23
CA LEU A 19 3.31 5.15 4.97
C LEU A 19 4.22 4.27 4.12
N LEU A 20 4.04 4.23 2.80
CA LEU A 20 4.95 3.51 1.88
C LEU A 20 6.14 4.38 1.44
N LEU A 21 6.01 5.70 1.48
CA LEU A 21 7.10 6.61 1.09
C LEU A 21 8.22 6.66 2.13
N ALA A 22 7.88 6.61 3.42
CA ALA A 22 8.86 6.74 4.50
C ALA A 22 9.78 5.50 4.65
N PRO A 23 9.30 4.25 4.76
CA PRO A 23 10.17 3.09 5.01
C PRO A 23 10.97 2.65 3.78
N ALA A 24 10.44 2.86 2.57
CA ALA A 24 11.02 2.29 1.35
C ALA A 24 12.10 3.17 0.68
N GLY A 25 12.30 4.41 1.15
CA GLY A 25 13.16 5.39 0.47
C GLY A 25 12.80 5.58 -1.02
N SER A 26 11.57 5.23 -1.38
CA SER A 26 11.12 5.03 -2.76
C SER A 26 10.90 6.36 -3.46
N ARG A 27 11.06 6.38 -4.79
CA ARG A 27 10.75 7.56 -5.59
C ARG A 27 9.23 7.72 -5.67
N LEU A 28 8.73 8.94 -5.54
CA LEU A 28 7.30 9.27 -5.60
C LEU A 28 6.57 8.59 -6.76
N GLU A 29 7.15 8.64 -7.97
CA GLU A 29 6.60 8.00 -9.17
C GLU A 29 6.60 6.46 -9.09
N ALA A 30 7.60 5.85 -8.43
CA ALA A 30 7.65 4.40 -8.27
C ALA A 30 6.52 3.91 -7.35
N THR A 31 6.27 4.61 -6.25
CA THR A 31 5.15 4.31 -5.35
C THR A 31 3.80 4.49 -6.06
N LEU A 32 3.64 5.58 -6.82
CA LEU A 32 2.41 5.79 -7.59
C LEU A 32 2.19 4.72 -8.66
N ASN A 33 3.26 4.15 -9.22
CA ASN A 33 3.19 3.11 -10.25
C ASN A 33 2.88 1.71 -9.69
N LEU A 34 2.74 1.55 -8.37
CA LEU A 34 2.40 0.28 -7.75
C LEU A 34 1.06 -0.26 -8.30
N ARG A 35 1.06 -1.52 -8.72
CA ARG A 35 -0.09 -2.26 -9.24
C ARG A 35 -0.42 -3.44 -8.32
N PHE A 36 -1.60 -4.04 -8.50
CA PHE A 36 -1.98 -5.23 -7.72
C PHE A 36 -1.00 -6.39 -7.90
N LYS A 37 -0.44 -6.60 -9.10
CA LYS A 37 0.56 -7.66 -9.34
C LYS A 37 1.85 -7.49 -8.53
N ASP A 38 2.15 -6.26 -8.11
CA ASP A 38 3.36 -5.95 -7.35
C ASP A 38 3.20 -6.29 -5.86
N ILE A 39 2.01 -6.72 -5.44
CA ILE A 39 1.67 -7.05 -4.04
C ILE A 39 1.55 -8.57 -3.89
N GLY A 40 2.39 -9.13 -3.03
CA GLY A 40 2.22 -10.48 -2.50
C GLY A 40 1.62 -10.42 -1.10
N VAL A 41 0.58 -11.22 -0.84
CA VAL A 41 0.04 -11.42 0.50
C VAL A 41 0.33 -12.86 0.89
N VAL A 42 1.06 -13.05 1.99
CA VAL A 42 1.57 -14.36 2.39
C VAL A 42 1.23 -14.61 3.85
N LEU A 43 0.68 -15.78 4.15
CA LEU A 43 0.51 -16.25 5.51
C LEU A 43 1.69 -17.15 5.87
N ALA A 44 2.54 -16.73 6.80
CA ALA A 44 3.73 -17.45 7.20
C ALA A 44 3.52 -18.19 8.52
N ARG A 45 3.93 -19.46 8.54
CA ARG A 45 3.90 -20.29 9.75
C ARG A 45 4.88 -19.76 10.78
N ASP A 46 4.42 -19.65 12.03
CA ASP A 46 5.30 -19.37 13.14
C ASP A 46 6.10 -20.61 13.51
N LEU A 47 7.44 -20.48 13.51
CA LEU A 47 8.34 -21.61 13.75
C LEU A 47 8.35 -22.08 15.21
N GLU A 48 7.86 -21.24 16.14
CA GLU A 48 7.75 -21.55 17.56
C GLU A 48 6.36 -22.10 17.92
N GLY A 49 5.48 -22.29 16.92
CA GLY A 49 4.12 -22.80 17.10
C GLY A 49 3.09 -21.73 17.49
N GLY A 50 3.44 -20.45 17.36
CA GLY A 50 2.51 -19.34 17.53
C GLY A 50 1.48 -19.21 16.38
N PRO A 51 0.61 -18.19 16.43
CA PRO A 51 -0.30 -17.90 15.33
C PRO A 51 0.48 -17.55 14.06
N HIS A 52 -0.09 -17.89 12.90
CA HIS A 52 0.48 -17.51 11.62
C HIS A 52 0.62 -15.98 11.51
N LYS A 53 1.69 -15.54 10.84
CA LYS A 53 2.00 -14.12 10.64
C LYS A 53 1.67 -13.75 9.21
N LEU A 54 0.86 -12.72 9.00
CA LEU A 54 0.63 -12.24 7.64
C LEU A 54 1.78 -11.31 7.22
N LEU A 55 2.31 -11.55 6.02
CA LEU A 55 3.39 -10.80 5.43
C LEU A 55 2.90 -10.13 4.15
N LEU A 56 3.16 -8.83 4.04
CA LEU A 56 2.94 -8.10 2.80
C LEU A 56 4.28 -7.92 2.09
N ARG A 57 4.37 -8.45 0.87
CA ARG A 57 5.56 -8.38 0.02
C ARG A 57 5.30 -7.42 -1.12
N PHE A 58 6.24 -6.52 -1.37
CA PHE A 58 6.18 -5.60 -2.51
C PHE A 58 7.33 -5.91 -3.45
N THR A 59 6.99 -6.19 -4.70
CA THR A 59 7.96 -6.41 -5.78
C THR A 59 7.64 -5.43 -6.91
N PRO A 60 7.87 -4.12 -6.70
CA PRO A 60 7.56 -3.11 -7.71
C PRO A 60 8.45 -3.27 -8.94
N GLU A 61 7.85 -3.26 -10.12
CA GLU A 61 8.57 -3.18 -11.39
C GLU A 61 9.23 -1.79 -11.53
N PHE A 62 10.49 -1.67 -11.13
CA PHE A 62 11.26 -0.45 -11.35
C PHE A 62 11.64 -0.32 -12.82
N THR A 63 10.91 0.51 -13.56
CA THR A 63 11.28 0.94 -14.92
C THR A 63 12.45 1.93 -14.85
N LYS A 64 13.69 1.43 -14.71
CA LYS A 64 14.89 2.19 -15.08
C LYS A 64 15.36 1.71 -16.45
N SER A 65 14.82 2.29 -17.51
CA SER A 65 15.21 2.03 -18.91
C SER A 65 16.64 2.46 -19.27
N TYR A 66 17.37 3.14 -18.37
CA TYR A 66 18.66 3.77 -18.68
C TYR A 66 19.89 3.05 -18.09
N LEU A 67 19.74 2.03 -17.24
CA LEU A 67 20.87 1.41 -16.53
C LEU A 67 20.89 -0.13 -16.55
N GLY A 68 20.16 -0.74 -17.49
CA GLY A 68 19.96 -2.19 -17.55
C GLY A 68 18.89 -2.70 -16.55
N GLU A 69 18.45 -3.95 -16.74
CA GLU A 69 17.59 -4.63 -15.77
C GLU A 69 18.29 -4.67 -14.41
N LYS A 70 17.70 -4.03 -13.40
CA LYS A 70 18.08 -4.27 -12.00
C LYS A 70 17.18 -5.37 -11.45
N GLU A 71 17.77 -6.28 -10.68
CA GLU A 71 17.03 -7.27 -9.89
C GLU A 71 15.86 -6.59 -9.16
N GLN A 72 14.66 -7.15 -9.34
CA GLN A 72 13.48 -6.71 -8.63
C GLN A 72 13.66 -7.02 -7.15
N LYS A 73 13.83 -5.97 -6.33
CA LYS A 73 13.95 -6.14 -4.88
C LYS A 73 12.57 -6.31 -4.27
N THR A 74 12.33 -7.48 -3.69
CA THR A 74 11.15 -7.74 -2.89
C THR A 74 11.37 -7.25 -1.47
N TYR A 75 10.52 -6.35 -1.00
CA TYR A 75 10.54 -5.86 0.38
C TYR A 75 9.36 -6.45 1.14
N SER A 76 9.62 -7.05 2.31
CA SER A 76 8.58 -7.57 3.17
C SER A 76 8.29 -6.57 4.29
N ILE A 77 7.02 -6.21 4.47
CA ILE A 77 6.55 -5.49 5.64
C ILE A 77 5.94 -6.55 6.58
N PRO A 78 6.60 -6.89 7.70
CA PRO A 78 6.02 -7.82 8.66
C PRO A 78 4.86 -7.13 9.39
N GLU A 79 3.82 -7.89 9.71
CA GLU A 79 2.68 -7.44 10.52
C GLU A 79 3.10 -6.81 11.85
N THR A 80 4.21 -7.29 12.43
CA THR A 80 4.77 -6.86 13.72
C THR A 80 5.49 -5.51 13.70
N MET A 81 5.62 -4.83 12.56
CA MET A 81 6.38 -3.56 12.50
C MET A 81 5.61 -2.32 12.99
N PHE A 82 4.40 -2.42 13.55
CA PHE A 82 3.63 -1.25 13.97
C PHE A 82 2.95 -1.33 15.35
N ASP A 83 3.17 -0.22 16.06
CA ASP A 83 2.51 0.39 17.23
C ASP A 83 1.12 -0.16 17.62
N PRO A 84 0.81 -0.31 18.93
CA PRO A 84 -0.51 -0.73 19.43
C PRO A 84 -1.70 0.10 18.91
N SER A 85 -1.46 1.27 18.33
CA SER A 85 -2.48 2.00 17.56
C SER A 85 -2.47 1.56 16.08
N LEU A 86 -3.33 0.61 15.73
CA LEU A 86 -3.57 0.12 14.35
C LEU A 86 -3.84 1.23 13.30
N LEU A 87 -4.00 2.49 13.73
CA LEU A 87 -4.35 3.67 12.96
C LEU A 87 -3.33 4.08 11.89
N LEU A 88 -2.05 3.69 12.04
CA LEU A 88 -0.98 4.05 11.09
C LEU A 88 -0.24 2.83 10.52
N SER A 89 -0.85 1.64 10.58
CA SER A 89 -0.25 0.43 10.02
C SER A 89 -0.48 0.36 8.50
N PRO A 90 0.56 0.39 7.64
CA PRO A 90 0.41 0.27 6.18
C PRO A 90 -0.31 -1.02 5.79
N TYR A 91 -0.21 -2.03 6.65
CA TYR A 91 -0.90 -3.30 6.51
C TYR A 91 -2.43 -3.16 6.55
N VAL A 92 -2.97 -2.44 7.53
CA VAL A 92 -4.42 -2.23 7.68
C VAL A 92 -4.97 -1.45 6.48
N PHE A 93 -4.26 -0.41 6.04
CA PHE A 93 -4.66 0.36 4.87
C PHE A 93 -4.62 -0.47 3.59
N LEU A 94 -3.56 -1.27 3.38
CA LEU A 94 -3.44 -2.07 2.16
C LEU A 94 -4.49 -3.18 2.12
N LEU A 95 -4.67 -3.93 3.20
CA LEU A 95 -5.73 -4.95 3.26
C LEU A 95 -7.11 -4.33 3.07
N GLY A 96 -7.36 -3.16 3.66
CA GLY A 96 -8.59 -2.41 3.42
C GLY A 96 -8.82 -2.12 1.93
N VAL A 97 -7.77 -1.74 1.19
CA VAL A 97 -7.83 -1.58 -0.27
C VAL A 97 -8.11 -2.92 -0.96
N LEU A 98 -7.38 -3.99 -0.61
CA LEU A 98 -7.57 -5.30 -1.24
C LEU A 98 -8.99 -5.85 -1.04
N PHE A 99 -9.55 -5.75 0.17
CA PHE A 99 -10.93 -6.15 0.44
C PHE A 99 -11.95 -5.26 -0.27
N ARG A 100 -11.73 -3.93 -0.29
CA ARG A 100 -12.62 -2.98 -0.96
C ARG A 100 -12.75 -3.26 -2.46
N HIS A 101 -11.67 -3.73 -3.09
CA HIS A 101 -11.60 -4.11 -4.51
C HIS A 101 -11.86 -5.60 -4.76
N GLN A 102 -12.15 -6.39 -3.73
CA GLN A 102 -12.31 -7.85 -3.83
C GLN A 102 -11.14 -8.48 -4.61
N ALA A 103 -9.93 -8.10 -4.21
CA ALA A 103 -8.73 -8.37 -4.99
C ALA A 103 -8.21 -9.80 -4.86
N PHE A 104 -8.59 -10.51 -3.79
CA PHE A 104 -8.23 -11.92 -3.61
C PHE A 104 -8.93 -12.80 -4.65
N ASN A 105 -8.20 -13.78 -5.17
CA ASN A 105 -8.75 -14.76 -6.11
C ASN A 105 -9.80 -15.65 -5.43
N ALA A 106 -9.59 -15.97 -4.15
CA ALA A 106 -10.60 -16.59 -3.31
C ALA A 106 -11.66 -15.55 -2.90
N SER A 107 -12.85 -15.65 -3.50
CA SER A 107 -13.97 -14.72 -3.27
C SER A 107 -14.50 -14.71 -1.83
N SER A 108 -14.20 -15.74 -1.04
CA SER A 108 -14.49 -15.79 0.39
C SER A 108 -13.62 -14.84 1.21
N LEU A 109 -12.42 -14.46 0.74
CA LEU A 109 -11.49 -13.60 1.48
C LEU A 109 -11.89 -12.12 1.40
N THR A 110 -12.91 -11.75 2.17
CA THR A 110 -13.51 -10.41 2.20
C THR A 110 -13.21 -9.62 3.47
N SER A 111 -12.59 -10.24 4.47
CA SER A 111 -12.26 -9.59 5.74
C SER A 111 -11.06 -10.23 6.43
N LEU A 112 -10.49 -9.53 7.42
CA LEU A 112 -9.43 -10.04 8.29
C LEU A 112 -9.84 -11.34 8.99
N TYR A 113 -11.09 -11.44 9.44
CA TYR A 113 -11.60 -12.66 10.09
C TYR A 113 -11.43 -13.91 9.21
N HIS A 114 -11.61 -13.79 7.89
CA HIS A 114 -11.38 -14.93 7.00
C HIS A 114 -9.91 -15.28 6.83
N LEU A 115 -9.00 -14.29 6.94
CA LEU A 115 -7.55 -14.52 6.93
C LEU A 115 -7.08 -15.20 8.21
N ASP A 116 -7.61 -14.81 9.37
CA ASP A 116 -7.26 -15.37 10.68
C ASP A 116 -7.64 -16.86 10.81
N ASN A 117 -8.61 -17.32 10.02
CA ASN A 117 -9.07 -18.70 9.99
C ASN A 117 -8.35 -19.56 8.93
N LEU A 118 -7.37 -19.01 8.20
CA LEU A 118 -6.57 -19.78 7.25
C LEU A 118 -5.48 -20.56 7.98
N ASP A 119 -5.15 -21.74 7.45
CA ASP A 119 -4.03 -22.54 7.90
C ASP A 119 -3.06 -22.77 6.75
N VAL A 120 -1.77 -22.83 7.08
CA VAL A 120 -0.72 -23.22 6.14
C VAL A 120 -0.74 -24.74 6.03
N HIS A 121 -0.62 -25.29 4.82
CA HIS A 121 -0.66 -26.74 4.64
C HIS A 121 0.43 -27.44 5.49
N PRO A 122 0.17 -28.65 6.03
CA PRO A 122 1.20 -29.40 6.74
C PRO A 122 2.45 -29.62 5.87
N GLY A 123 3.62 -29.31 6.42
CA GLY A 123 4.89 -29.39 5.69
C GLY A 123 5.27 -28.12 4.91
N GLU A 124 4.33 -27.18 4.72
CA GLU A 124 4.61 -25.87 4.15
C GLU A 124 4.93 -24.82 5.22
N ARG A 125 5.78 -23.86 4.85
CA ARG A 125 6.16 -22.72 5.71
C ARG A 125 5.31 -21.49 5.45
N GLU A 126 4.75 -21.37 4.26
CA GLU A 126 4.05 -20.17 3.81
C GLU A 126 2.89 -20.55 2.89
N LEU A 127 1.79 -19.83 2.99
CA LEU A 127 0.65 -19.89 2.07
C LEU A 127 0.56 -18.56 1.32
N LEU A 128 0.72 -18.61 -0.01
CA LEU A 128 0.54 -17.43 -0.87
C LEU A 128 -0.96 -17.21 -1.16
N LEU A 129 -1.46 -16.03 -0.80
CA LEU A 129 -2.83 -15.61 -1.09
C LEU A 129 -2.86 -14.90 -2.44
N LEU A 130 -3.24 -15.65 -3.48
CA LEU A 130 -3.28 -15.15 -4.84
C LEU A 130 -4.30 -14.01 -4.98
N LEU A 131 -3.86 -12.93 -5.64
CA LEU A 131 -4.74 -11.88 -6.11
C LEU A 131 -5.27 -12.24 -7.50
N ARG A 132 -6.38 -11.61 -7.88
CA ARG A 132 -7.02 -11.83 -9.17
C ARG A 132 -6.18 -11.29 -10.32
N GLU A 133 -6.04 -12.10 -11.37
CA GLU A 133 -5.23 -11.77 -12.53
C GLU A 133 -5.76 -10.58 -13.33
N ASP A 134 -7.09 -10.36 -13.35
CA ASP A 134 -7.70 -9.24 -14.07
C ASP A 134 -7.31 -7.87 -13.47
N LEU A 135 -6.86 -7.85 -12.21
CA LEU A 135 -6.37 -6.65 -11.54
C LEU A 135 -4.87 -6.42 -11.72
N ASN A 136 -4.11 -7.36 -12.31
CA ASN A 136 -2.65 -7.32 -12.33
C ASN A 136 -2.07 -5.98 -12.83
N ASN A 137 -2.67 -5.39 -13.86
CA ASN A 137 -2.22 -4.12 -14.44
C ASN A 137 -2.95 -2.88 -13.90
N THR A 138 -3.80 -3.07 -12.89
CA THR A 138 -4.53 -1.98 -12.24
C THR A 138 -3.66 -1.30 -11.19
N PHE A 139 -3.56 0.03 -11.24
CA PHE A 139 -2.84 0.80 -10.24
C PHE A 139 -3.54 0.77 -8.88
N ILE A 140 -2.76 0.77 -7.81
CA ILE A 140 -3.27 0.94 -6.45
C ILE A 140 -3.70 2.40 -6.22
N PHE A 141 -2.83 3.34 -6.59
CA PHE A 141 -3.07 4.78 -6.42
C PHE A 141 -3.85 5.38 -7.58
N ARG A 142 -5.15 5.09 -7.64
CA ARG A 142 -6.06 5.60 -8.69
C ARG A 142 -6.78 6.87 -8.26
N ARG A 143 -6.97 7.78 -9.21
CA ARG A 143 -7.71 9.04 -8.98
C ARG A 143 -9.21 8.77 -8.93
N ALA A 144 -9.94 9.66 -8.27
CA ALA A 144 -11.39 9.71 -8.40
C ALA A 144 -11.79 10.42 -9.70
N ILE A 145 -12.84 9.92 -10.34
CA ILE A 145 -13.51 10.54 -11.48
C ILE A 145 -14.92 10.92 -11.08
N GLU A 146 -15.40 12.03 -11.64
CA GLU A 146 -16.78 12.47 -11.48
C GLU A 146 -17.68 11.66 -12.41
N THR A 147 -18.83 11.25 -11.90
CA THR A 147 -19.87 10.52 -12.63
C THR A 147 -21.20 11.22 -12.43
N PHE A 148 -22.21 10.84 -13.22
CA PHE A 148 -23.57 11.37 -13.09
C PHE A 148 -24.19 11.16 -11.70
N ILE A 149 -23.70 10.19 -10.92
CA ILE A 149 -24.20 9.83 -9.59
C ILE A 149 -23.25 10.25 -8.44
N GLY A 150 -22.13 10.92 -8.75
CA GLY A 150 -21.19 11.39 -7.74
C GLY A 150 -19.74 11.18 -8.14
N TYR A 151 -18.95 10.53 -7.28
CA TYR A 151 -17.54 10.23 -7.54
C TYR A 151 -17.28 8.74 -7.38
N GLN A 152 -16.43 8.18 -8.25
CA GLN A 152 -15.92 6.82 -8.12
C GLN A 152 -14.42 6.78 -8.38
N ILE A 153 -13.75 5.72 -7.92
CA ILE A 153 -12.36 5.48 -8.32
C ILE A 153 -12.34 5.15 -9.81
N SER A 154 -11.40 5.75 -10.54
CA SER A 154 -11.21 5.48 -11.95
C SER A 154 -10.92 3.99 -12.20
N ALA A 155 -11.22 3.51 -13.41
CA ALA A 155 -10.90 2.14 -13.79
C ALA A 155 -9.40 1.86 -13.61
N ASN A 156 -8.54 2.71 -14.19
CA ASN A 156 -7.09 2.55 -14.08
C ASN A 156 -6.28 3.86 -14.24
N GLU A 157 -6.86 5.02 -13.92
CA GLU A 157 -6.14 6.29 -14.04
C GLU A 157 -5.41 6.63 -12.74
N ARG A 158 -4.09 6.75 -12.82
CA ARG A 158 -3.21 6.99 -11.66
C ARG A 158 -3.39 8.41 -11.10
N ILE A 159 -3.20 8.55 -9.79
CA ILE A 159 -3.05 9.85 -9.12
C ILE A 159 -1.76 10.50 -9.61
N THR A 160 -1.81 11.78 -9.96
CA THR A 160 -0.62 12.52 -10.39
C THR A 160 0.23 12.96 -9.19
N SER A 161 1.52 13.16 -9.43
CA SER A 161 2.43 13.75 -8.43
C SER A 161 1.96 15.10 -7.90
N SER A 162 1.31 15.91 -8.74
CA SER A 162 0.72 17.19 -8.33
C SER A 162 -0.42 17.02 -7.32
N ILE A 163 -1.28 16.01 -7.48
CA ILE A 163 -2.35 15.71 -6.53
C ILE A 163 -1.77 15.22 -5.20
N ILE A 164 -0.75 14.37 -5.24
CA ILE A 164 -0.03 13.93 -4.03
C ILE A 164 0.59 15.12 -3.30
N ALA A 165 1.27 16.01 -4.02
CA ALA A 165 1.86 17.21 -3.41
C ALA A 165 0.80 18.06 -2.71
N ALA A 166 -0.38 18.23 -3.31
CA ALA A 166 -1.51 18.92 -2.69
C ALA A 166 -2.05 18.19 -1.45
N TRP A 167 -2.08 16.84 -1.44
CA TRP A 167 -2.46 16.06 -0.26
C TRP A 167 -1.44 16.20 0.88
N ILE A 168 -0.16 16.12 0.57
CA ILE A 168 0.92 16.30 1.56
C ILE A 168 0.84 17.69 2.18
N GLN A 169 0.67 18.73 1.34
CA GLN A 169 0.45 20.10 1.79
C GLN A 169 -0.76 20.20 2.74
N ARG A 170 -1.87 19.54 2.39
CA ARG A 170 -3.08 19.57 3.20
C ARG A 170 -2.93 18.83 4.53
N ILE A 171 -2.24 17.69 4.52
CA ILE A 171 -1.94 16.92 5.74
C ILE A 171 -1.02 17.74 6.65
N ARG A 172 -0.03 18.44 6.09
CA ARG A 172 0.83 19.39 6.84
C ARG A 172 0.01 20.45 7.57
N GLU A 173 -0.93 21.08 6.87
CA GLU A 173 -1.82 22.10 7.43
C GLU A 173 -2.70 21.55 8.56
N ILE A 174 -3.20 20.31 8.42
CA ILE A 174 -4.02 19.65 9.45
C ILE A 174 -3.19 19.31 10.68
N LEU A 175 -1.95 18.85 10.49
CA LEU A 175 -1.05 18.43 11.57
C LEU A 175 -0.32 19.61 12.24
N GLY A 176 -0.43 20.83 11.71
CA GLY A 176 0.21 22.01 12.28
C GLY A 176 1.74 22.01 12.17
N PHE A 177 2.33 21.23 11.24
CA PHE A 177 3.78 21.19 11.08
C PHE A 177 4.32 22.51 10.52
N GLU A 178 5.23 23.15 11.27
CA GLU A 178 5.85 24.44 10.93
C GLU A 178 6.89 24.33 9.80
N TYR A 179 7.51 23.16 9.61
CA TYR A 179 8.52 22.93 8.58
C TYR A 179 7.92 22.36 7.28
N PRO A 180 8.47 22.69 6.10
CA PRO A 180 8.02 22.13 4.83
C PRO A 180 8.26 20.61 4.81
N THR A 181 7.24 19.82 5.12
CA THR A 181 7.24 18.36 4.94
C THR A 181 7.07 18.07 3.45
N ILE A 182 8.15 18.14 2.67
CA ILE A 182 8.15 17.70 1.27
C ILE A 182 8.28 16.18 1.25
N ALA A 183 7.67 15.49 0.29
CA ALA A 183 7.92 14.07 0.01
C ALA A 183 9.44 13.72 0.00
N TYR A 184 10.25 14.68 -0.46
CA TYR A 184 11.70 14.66 -0.45
C TYR A 184 12.30 14.59 0.97
N ASN A 185 11.79 15.36 1.93
CA ASN A 185 12.27 15.38 3.32
C ASN A 185 11.89 14.09 4.07
N LEU A 186 10.69 13.54 3.82
CA LEU A 186 10.29 12.23 4.37
C LEU A 186 11.23 11.11 3.89
N ARG A 187 11.61 11.14 2.62
CA ARG A 187 12.57 10.19 2.04
C ARG A 187 13.97 10.37 2.62
N TYR A 188 14.45 11.61 2.75
CA TYR A 188 15.80 11.91 3.22
C TYR A 188 15.99 11.53 4.69
N ASN A 189 15.00 11.85 5.54
CA ASN A 189 15.06 11.51 6.97
C ASN A 189 15.04 10.00 7.22
N ALA A 190 14.31 9.23 6.41
CA ALA A 190 14.31 7.77 6.53
C ALA A 190 15.60 7.10 6.05
N THR A 191 16.33 7.74 5.12
CA THR A 191 17.60 7.20 4.60
C THR A 191 18.75 7.47 5.58
N ASN A 192 18.73 8.60 6.31
CA ASN A 192 19.81 9.01 7.21
C ASN A 192 19.61 8.58 8.67
N ALA A 193 18.47 7.98 9.04
CA ALA A 193 18.25 7.47 10.40
C ALA A 193 18.92 6.10 10.64
N PHE A 194 19.61 5.56 9.63
CA PHE A 194 20.32 4.28 9.67
C PHE A 194 21.84 4.41 9.48
N ASP A 195 22.39 5.63 9.56
CA ASP A 195 23.84 5.89 9.62
C ASP A 195 24.25 6.34 11.03
#